data_AF-A0A820TIM2-F1
#
_entry.id   AF-A0A820TIM2-F1
#
_cell.length_a   1.000
_cell.length_b   1.000
_cell.length_c   1.000
_cell.angle_alpha   90.00
_cell.angle_beta   90.00
_cell.angle_gamma   90.00
#
_symmetry.space_group_name_H-M   'P 1'
#
loop_
_entity.id
_entity.type
_entity.pdbx_description
1 polymer ?
#
loop_
_entity_poly.entity_id
_entity_poly.type
_entity_poly.pdbx_seq_one_letter_code
_entity_poly.pdbx_strand_id
1 'polypeptide(L)'
;MSHRKALTLEEKIAFIKDNQNAHGLSVRELADNYKISKSSAANILRRSEKLLADYSSNCNKETFKASNGWLEKFCNRHAISFRTINGESASVDNSTVEEWTQRLSTILDGFDENDVF
;
A
#
# COMPACT_ATOMS: atom_id res chain seq x y z
N MET A 1 -18.46 -23.04 -17.70
CA MET A 1 -18.78 -21.76 -17.02
C MET A 1 -17.81 -20.71 -17.51
N SER A 2 -18.27 -19.67 -18.21
CA SER A 2 -17.40 -18.57 -18.66
C SER A 2 -16.87 -17.83 -17.44
N HIS A 3 -15.55 -17.81 -17.27
CA HIS A 3 -14.92 -17.11 -16.15
C HIS A 3 -15.21 -15.61 -16.34
N ARG A 4 -16.00 -15.02 -15.44
CA ARG A 4 -16.29 -13.58 -15.51
C ARG A 4 -14.98 -12.84 -15.26
N LYS A 5 -14.44 -12.19 -16.30
CA LYS A 5 -13.30 -11.30 -16.16
C LYS A 5 -13.74 -10.05 -15.38
N ALA A 6 -13.06 -9.77 -14.27
CA ALA A 6 -13.24 -8.54 -13.51
C ALA A 6 -12.17 -7.53 -13.96
N LEU A 7 -12.61 -6.36 -14.42
CA LEU A 7 -11.72 -5.27 -14.80
C LEU A 7 -11.24 -4.51 -13.55
N THR A 8 -9.96 -4.13 -13.54
CA THR A 8 -9.40 -3.21 -12.55
C THR A 8 -10.03 -1.83 -12.66
N LEU A 9 -9.80 -0.97 -11.67
CA LEU A 9 -10.31 0.40 -11.73
C LEU A 9 -9.68 1.17 -12.89
N GLU A 10 -8.37 1.03 -13.10
CA GLU A 10 -7.64 1.65 -14.22
C GLU A 10 -8.18 1.17 -15.58
N GLU A 11 -8.40 -0.13 -15.74
CA GLU A 11 -8.97 -0.70 -16.97
C GLU A 11 -10.38 -0.16 -17.25
N LYS A 12 -11.21 0.04 -16.21
CA LYS A 12 -12.54 0.65 -16.38
C LYS A 12 -12.47 2.10 -16.81
N ILE A 13 -11.46 2.85 -16.35
CA ILE A 13 -11.27 4.25 -16.75
C ILE A 13 -10.78 4.34 -18.19
N ALA A 14 -9.84 3.47 -18.60
CA ALA A 14 -9.42 3.36 -20.00
C ALA A 14 -10.60 3.01 -20.91
N PHE A 15 -11.41 2.02 -20.51
CA PHE A 15 -12.64 1.63 -21.20
C PHE A 15 -13.59 2.82 -21.43
N ILE A 16 -13.80 3.66 -20.42
CA ILE A 16 -14.68 4.83 -20.53
C ILE A 16 -14.10 5.86 -21.49
N LYS A 17 -12.78 6.10 -21.44
CA LYS A 17 -12.08 7.02 -22.36
C LYS A 17 -12.17 6.54 -23.82
N ASP A 18 -12.02 5.24 -24.07
CA ASP A 18 -12.14 4.66 -25.40
C ASP A 18 -13.55 4.83 -25.99
N ASN A 19 -14.59 4.82 -25.15
CA ASN A 19 -15.96 5.11 -25.56
C ASN A 19 -16.19 6.61 -25.85
N GLN A 20 -15.51 7.50 -25.12
CA GLN A 20 -15.69 8.95 -25.22
C GLN A 20 -14.81 9.62 -26.28
N ASN A 21 -13.91 8.87 -26.93
CA ASN A 21 -13.04 9.39 -27.97
C ASN A 21 -13.82 9.86 -29.22
N ALA A 22 -13.20 10.68 -30.07
CA ALA A 22 -13.82 11.22 -31.28
C ALA A 22 -14.33 10.14 -32.26
N HIS A 23 -13.65 8.98 -32.28
CA HIS A 23 -14.12 7.76 -32.94
C HIS A 23 -14.34 6.66 -31.87
N GLY A 24 -15.19 6.98 -30.90
CA GLY A 24 -15.43 6.15 -29.72
C GLY A 24 -15.93 4.75 -30.08
N LEU A 25 -15.40 3.75 -29.37
CA LEU A 25 -15.79 2.36 -29.60
C LEU A 25 -17.23 2.11 -29.11
N SER A 26 -17.99 1.33 -29.86
CA SER A 26 -19.33 0.90 -29.44
C SER A 26 -19.25 -0.07 -28.26
N VAL A 27 -20.37 -0.23 -27.55
CA VAL A 27 -20.50 -1.19 -26.43
C VAL A 27 -20.10 -2.62 -26.83
N ARG A 28 -20.33 -2.98 -28.10
CA ARG A 28 -19.98 -4.30 -28.63
C ARG A 28 -18.47 -4.43 -28.82
N GLU A 29 -17.84 -3.46 -29.49
CA GLU A 29 -16.39 -3.44 -29.70
C GLU A 29 -15.63 -3.39 -28.37
N LEU A 30 -16.12 -2.59 -27.42
CA LEU A 30 -15.58 -2.54 -26.06
C LEU A 30 -15.70 -3.87 -25.34
N ALA A 31 -16.84 -4.56 -25.45
CA ALA A 31 -17.03 -5.87 -24.83
C ALA A 31 -16.04 -6.90 -25.41
N ASP A 32 -15.84 -6.89 -26.73
CA ASP A 32 -14.94 -7.80 -27.43
C ASP A 32 -13.47 -7.50 -27.07
N ASN A 33 -13.04 -6.24 -27.12
CA ASN A 33 -11.68 -5.80 -26.80
C ASN A 33 -11.29 -6.10 -25.35
N TYR A 34 -12.17 -5.79 -24.40
CA TYR A 34 -11.90 -5.99 -22.97
C TYR A 34 -12.21 -7.42 -22.49
N LYS A 35 -12.76 -8.27 -23.38
CA LYS A 35 -13.16 -9.67 -23.13
C LYS A 35 -14.15 -9.79 -21.97
N ILE A 36 -15.19 -8.96 -22.01
CA ILE A 36 -16.28 -8.93 -21.01
C ILE A 36 -17.65 -9.13 -21.68
N SER A 37 -18.68 -9.42 -20.89
CA SER A 37 -20.05 -9.49 -21.41
C SER A 37 -20.57 -8.11 -21.82
N LYS A 38 -21.44 -8.06 -22.84
CA LYS A 38 -22.12 -6.82 -23.24
C LYS A 38 -22.89 -6.16 -22.08
N SER A 39 -23.51 -6.97 -21.22
CA SER A 39 -24.20 -6.48 -20.03
C SER A 39 -23.25 -5.84 -19.00
N SER A 40 -22.03 -6.36 -18.89
CA SER A 40 -20.97 -5.75 -18.06
C SER A 40 -20.50 -4.43 -18.66
N ALA A 41 -20.24 -4.40 -19.98
CA ALA A 41 -19.87 -3.18 -20.71
C ALA A 41 -20.90 -2.06 -20.51
N ALA A 42 -22.19 -2.37 -20.73
CA ALA A 42 -23.28 -1.43 -20.53
C ALA A 42 -23.38 -0.94 -19.07
N ASN A 43 -23.19 -1.81 -18.08
CA ASN A 43 -23.20 -1.40 -16.67
C ASN A 43 -22.04 -0.49 -16.29
N ILE A 44 -20.86 -0.66 -16.90
CA ILE A 44 -19.71 0.24 -16.69
C ILE A 44 -20.04 1.62 -17.23
N LEU A 45 -20.56 1.72 -18.47
CA LEU A 45 -20.95 3.00 -19.06
C LEU A 45 -22.06 3.70 -18.26
N ARG A 46 -23.05 2.94 -17.78
CA ARG A 46 -24.13 3.47 -16.93
C ARG A 46 -23.62 4.14 -15.64
N ARG A 47 -22.48 3.69 -15.12
CA ARG A 47 -21.86 4.19 -13.90
C ARG A 47 -20.62 5.05 -14.16
N SER A 48 -20.38 5.43 -15.42
CA SER A 48 -19.13 6.05 -15.88
C SER A 48 -18.81 7.35 -15.15
N GLU A 49 -19.78 8.25 -15.00
CA GLU A 49 -19.61 9.52 -14.30
C GLU A 49 -19.12 9.32 -12.86
N LYS A 50 -19.83 8.47 -12.09
CA LYS A 50 -19.43 8.14 -10.72
C LYS A 50 -18.04 7.50 -10.66
N LEU A 51 -17.73 6.59 -11.58
CA LEU A 51 -16.40 5.95 -11.63
C LEU A 51 -15.28 6.96 -11.89
N LEU A 52 -15.48 7.92 -12.80
CA LEU A 52 -14.52 8.98 -13.09
C LEU A 52 -14.34 9.92 -11.89
N ALA A 53 -15.44 10.30 -11.23
CA ALA A 53 -15.40 11.16 -10.04
C ALA A 53 -14.69 10.48 -8.86
N ASP A 54 -15.05 9.24 -8.56
CA ASP A 54 -14.44 8.44 -7.50
C ASP A 54 -12.94 8.20 -7.80
N TYR A 55 -12.59 7.91 -9.06
CA TYR A 55 -11.19 7.73 -9.47
C TYR A 55 -10.38 9.01 -9.32
N SER A 56 -10.91 10.15 -9.75
CA SER A 56 -10.22 11.44 -9.68
C SER A 56 -10.05 11.92 -8.23
N SER A 57 -11.04 11.67 -7.37
CA SER A 57 -10.97 12.04 -5.95
C SER A 57 -9.97 11.20 -5.16
N ASN A 58 -9.71 9.96 -5.60
CA ASN A 58 -8.85 9.00 -4.91
C ASN A 58 -7.51 8.74 -5.62
N CYS A 59 -7.19 9.47 -6.70
CA CYS A 59 -5.97 9.24 -7.47
C CYS A 59 -4.71 9.72 -6.74
N ASN A 60 -4.86 10.62 -5.76
CA ASN A 60 -3.74 11.21 -5.07
C ASN A 60 -3.30 10.35 -3.87
N LYS A 61 -2.20 9.64 -4.06
CA LYS A 61 -1.57 8.77 -3.05
C LYS A 61 -1.06 9.58 -1.85
N GLU A 62 -0.67 10.83 -2.04
CA GLU A 62 -0.12 11.68 -0.98
C GLU A 62 -1.18 12.16 0.00
N THR A 63 -2.46 12.19 -0.41
CA THR A 63 -3.58 12.60 0.44
C THR A 63 -4.30 11.42 1.08
N PHE A 64 -3.80 10.19 0.92
CA PHE A 64 -4.42 9.03 1.55
C PHE A 64 -4.37 9.15 3.07
N LYS A 65 -5.55 9.21 3.71
CA LYS A 65 -5.70 9.25 5.16
C LYS A 65 -6.56 8.08 5.61
N ALA A 66 -6.07 7.32 6.59
CA ALA A 66 -6.79 6.24 7.24
C ALA A 66 -6.56 6.30 8.75
N SER A 67 -7.49 5.75 9.52
CA SER A 67 -7.34 5.68 10.98
C SER A 67 -6.39 4.55 11.38
N ASN A 68 -5.78 4.66 12.56
CA ASN A 68 -4.94 3.59 13.12
C ASN A 68 -5.71 2.27 13.25
N GLY A 69 -7.00 2.33 13.58
CA GLY A 69 -7.86 1.13 13.63
C GLY A 69 -8.13 0.51 12.26
N TRP A 70 -8.15 1.29 11.17
CA TRP A 70 -8.20 0.74 9.81
C TRP A 70 -6.88 0.00 9.50
N LEU A 71 -5.75 0.63 9.81
CA LEU A 71 -4.42 0.06 9.57
C LEU A 71 -4.22 -1.25 10.34
N GLU A 72 -4.60 -1.29 11.62
CA GLU A 72 -4.52 -2.49 12.46
C GLU A 72 -5.37 -3.64 11.88
N LYS A 73 -6.63 -3.38 11.54
CA LYS A 73 -7.52 -4.38 10.94
C LYS A 73 -7.02 -4.87 9.59
N PHE A 74 -6.44 -3.98 8.78
CA PHE A 74 -5.83 -4.32 7.51
C PHE A 74 -4.64 -5.26 7.71
N CYS A 75 -3.73 -4.93 8.64
CA CYS A 75 -2.58 -5.77 8.97
C CYS A 75 -3.01 -7.14 9.48
N ASN A 76 -3.97 -7.20 10.40
CA ASN A 76 -4.50 -8.45 10.95
C ASN A 76 -5.15 -9.33 9.87
N ARG A 77 -5.93 -8.75 8.94
CA ARG A 77 -6.58 -9.50 7.87
C ARG A 77 -5.60 -10.12 6.88
N HIS A 78 -4.48 -9.43 6.62
CA HIS A 78 -3.50 -9.84 5.62
C HIS A 78 -2.24 -10.43 6.25
N ALA A 79 -2.25 -10.74 7.55
CA ALA A 79 -1.12 -11.28 8.31
C ALA A 79 0.18 -10.46 8.13
N ILE A 80 0.05 -9.15 8.00
CA ILE A 80 1.18 -8.22 7.90
C ILE A 80 1.64 -7.92 9.32
N SER A 81 2.82 -8.41 9.70
CA SER A 81 3.43 -8.09 10.99
C SER A 81 4.52 -7.04 10.81
N PHE A 82 4.44 -5.92 11.54
CA PHE A 82 5.59 -5.04 11.71
C PHE A 82 6.60 -5.75 12.61
N ARG A 83 7.77 -6.10 12.06
CA ARG A 83 8.91 -6.60 12.85
C ARG A 83 9.96 -5.51 12.88
N THR A 84 10.37 -5.10 14.07
CA THR A 84 11.64 -4.40 14.23
C THR A 84 12.74 -5.43 14.06
N ILE A 85 13.64 -5.24 13.09
CA ILE A 85 14.84 -6.06 12.94
C ILE A 85 15.81 -5.65 14.05
N ASN A 86 15.61 -6.18 15.26
CA ASN A 86 16.58 -6.06 16.34
C ASN A 86 17.63 -7.17 16.14
N GLY A 87 18.60 -6.92 15.25
CA GLY A 87 19.62 -7.89 14.84
C GLY A 87 20.93 -7.82 15.62
N GLU A 88 21.19 -6.71 16.32
CA GLU A 88 22.48 -6.51 16.99
C GLU A 88 22.45 -6.93 18.46
N SER A 89 21.36 -6.71 19.19
CA SER A 89 21.29 -7.07 20.62
C SER A 89 21.31 -8.57 20.88
N ALA A 90 20.86 -9.39 19.92
CA ALA A 90 20.86 -10.85 20.05
C ALA A 90 22.20 -11.51 19.62
N SER A 91 23.08 -10.78 18.92
CA SER A 91 24.40 -11.27 18.49
C SER A 91 25.53 -10.83 19.42
N VAL A 92 25.27 -9.86 20.29
CA VAL A 92 26.21 -9.41 21.31
C VAL A 92 26.29 -10.47 22.41
N ASP A 93 27.49 -10.97 22.66
CA ASP A 93 27.74 -11.89 23.76
C ASP A 93 27.64 -11.16 25.11
N ASN A 94 26.95 -11.76 26.08
CA ASN A 94 26.79 -11.18 27.41
C ASN A 94 28.14 -10.97 28.11
N SER A 95 29.13 -11.82 27.81
CA SER A 95 30.48 -11.63 28.37
C SER A 95 31.13 -10.33 27.87
N THR A 96 30.89 -9.96 26.61
CA THR A 96 31.35 -8.70 26.03
C THR A 96 30.66 -7.51 26.70
N VAL A 97 29.36 -7.62 27.00
CA VAL A 97 28.62 -6.57 27.73
C VAL A 97 29.20 -6.36 29.13
N GLU A 98 29.46 -7.43 29.86
CA GLU A 98 30.04 -7.37 31.21
C GLU A 98 31.45 -6.77 31.21
N GLU A 99 32.31 -7.19 30.27
CA GLU A 99 33.66 -6.61 30.10
C GLU A 99 33.60 -5.10 29.82
N TRP A 100 32.75 -4.69 28.87
CA TRP A 100 32.58 -3.27 28.56
C TRP A 100 32.02 -2.46 29.72
N THR A 101 31.10 -3.04 30.49
CA THR A 101 30.52 -2.40 31.68
C THR A 101 31.57 -2.18 32.77
N GLN A 102 32.44 -3.15 33.00
CA GLN A 102 33.56 -3.01 33.94
C GLN A 102 34.61 -2.02 33.44
N ARG A 103 34.88 -1.99 32.12
CA ARG A 103 35.82 -1.04 31.53
C ARG A 103 35.30 0.39 31.58
N LEU A 104 33.98 0.59 31.47
CA LEU A 104 33.34 1.89 31.52
C LEU A 104 33.63 2.61 32.84
N SER A 105 33.54 1.92 33.98
CA SER A 105 33.82 2.53 35.28
C SER A 105 35.27 3.02 35.40
N THR A 106 36.22 2.30 34.80
CA THR A 106 37.63 2.72 34.74
C THR A 106 37.84 3.92 33.81
N ILE A 107 37.14 3.96 32.68
CA ILE A 107 37.22 5.08 31.73
C ILE A 107 36.65 6.35 32.37
N LEU A 108 35.58 6.23 33.16
CA LEU A 108 34.90 7.33 33.81
C LEU A 108 35.59 7.83 35.09
N ASP A 109 36.50 7.06 35.69
CA ASP A 109 37.22 7.40 36.94
C ASP A 109 38.03 8.71 36.87
N GLY A 110 38.31 9.21 35.65
CA GLY A 110 39.01 10.47 35.41
C GLY A 110 38.14 11.65 34.96
N PHE A 111 36.81 11.46 34.85
CA PHE A 111 35.89 12.49 34.38
C PHE A 111 34.94 12.90 35.51
N ASP A 112 34.67 14.21 35.62
CA ASP A 112 33.62 14.70 36.52
C ASP A 112 32.26 14.26 35.99
N GLU A 113 31.30 13.98 36.89
CA GLU A 113 29.96 13.55 36.50
C GLU A 113 29.25 14.57 35.58
N ASN A 114 29.64 15.85 35.64
CA ASN A 114 29.11 16.92 34.78
C ASN A 114 29.77 17.00 33.39
N ASP A 115 30.86 16.26 33.15
CA ASP A 115 31.60 16.24 31.88
C ASP A 115 31.22 15.04 30.99
N VAL A 116 30.26 14.21 31.42
CA VAL A 116 29.72 13.07 30.66
C VAL A 116 28.45 13.51 29.92
N PHE A 117 28.52 13.66 28.59
CA PHE A 117 27.41 14.07 27.70
C PHE A 117 26.73 12.90 26.98
#